data_AF-A0A7X3CV75-F1
#
_entry.id   AF-A0A7X3CV75-F1
#
_cell.length_a   1.000
_cell.length_b   1.000
_cell.length_c   1.000
_cell.angle_alpha   90.00
_cell.angle_beta   90.00
_cell.angle_gamma   90.00
#
_symmetry.space_group_name_H-M   'P 1'
#
loop_
_entity.id
_entity.type
_entity.pdbx_description
1 polymer ?
#
loop_
_entity_poly.entity_id
_entity_poly.type
_entity_poly.pdbx_seq_one_letter_code
_entity_poly.pdbx_strand_id
1 'polypeptide(L)'
;MKKLAPPQYSKLLPEPKDKEKLYNAILFLKNNRDVVLSKDVKKALKKFGDTTNKKIALGYNFTFEAKQLLNENRFEIVLIRDFPWNDANYIDIYSNH
;
A
#
# COMPACT_ATOMS: atom_id res chain seq x y z
N MET A 1 -11.53 -6.16 -18.87
CA MET A 1 -10.70 -5.25 -18.05
C MET A 1 -9.26 -5.76 -18.08
N LYS A 2 -8.30 -4.93 -18.53
CA LYS A 2 -6.87 -5.24 -18.34
C LYS A 2 -6.62 -5.34 -16.83
N LYS A 3 -5.94 -6.41 -16.38
CA LYS A 3 -5.57 -6.59 -14.96
C LYS A 3 -4.61 -5.47 -14.57
N LEU A 4 -5.13 -4.40 -13.95
CA LEU A 4 -4.37 -3.24 -13.47
C LEU A 4 -3.45 -3.60 -12.29
N ALA A 5 -3.77 -4.67 -11.57
CA ALA A 5 -2.97 -5.19 -10.47
C ALA A 5 -2.32 -6.54 -10.83
N PRO A 6 -1.10 -6.82 -10.36
CA PRO A 6 -0.47 -8.13 -10.50
C PRO A 6 -1.37 -9.27 -9.95
N PRO A 7 -1.30 -10.49 -10.52
CA PRO A 7 -2.23 -11.59 -10.19
C PRO A 7 -2.37 -11.89 -8.70
N GLN A 8 -1.28 -11.73 -7.92
CA GLN A 8 -1.28 -11.98 -6.47
C GLN A 8 -2.22 -11.07 -5.68
N TYR A 9 -2.57 -9.89 -6.22
CA TYR A 9 -3.50 -8.97 -5.56
C TYR A 9 -4.95 -9.15 -6.02
N SER A 10 -5.20 -9.92 -7.08
CA SER A 10 -6.51 -9.98 -7.74
C SER A 10 -7.66 -10.44 -6.83
N LYS A 11 -7.38 -11.31 -5.86
CA LYS A 11 -8.37 -11.80 -4.87
C LYS A 11 -8.51 -10.90 -3.65
N LEU A 12 -7.60 -9.94 -3.47
CA LEU A 12 -7.55 -9.04 -2.32
C LEU A 12 -8.10 -7.66 -2.66
N LEU A 13 -8.26 -7.36 -3.95
CA LEU A 13 -8.95 -6.17 -4.40
C LEU A 13 -10.40 -6.20 -3.91
N PRO A 14 -10.92 -5.09 -3.37
CA PRO A 14 -12.32 -5.01 -3.03
C PRO A 14 -13.14 -5.27 -4.30
N GLU A 15 -14.04 -6.24 -4.23
CA GLU A 15 -15.04 -6.44 -5.28
C GLU A 15 -15.77 -5.11 -5.47
N PRO A 16 -15.90 -4.60 -6.71
CA PRO A 16 -16.63 -3.37 -6.96
C PRO A 16 -18.12 -3.63 -6.68
N LYS A 17 -18.54 -3.42 -5.42
CA LYS A 17 -19.94 -3.49 -4.99
C LYS A 17 -20.80 -2.50 -5.76
N ASP A 18 -20.18 -1.37 -6.13
CA ASP A 18 -20.74 -0.35 -7.01
C ASP A 18 -19.88 -0.29 -8.28
N LYS A 19 -20.42 -0.73 -9.42
CA LYS A 19 -19.72 -0.68 -10.72
C LYS A 19 -19.33 0.74 -11.16
N GLU A 20 -19.85 1.76 -10.47
CA GLU A 20 -19.63 3.18 -10.77
C GLU A 20 -18.55 3.85 -9.89
N LYS A 21 -18.06 3.19 -8.82
CA LYS A 21 -17.05 3.79 -7.95
C LYS A 21 -15.66 3.65 -8.55
N LEU A 22 -15.08 4.78 -8.97
CA LEU A 22 -13.70 4.89 -9.40
C LEU A 22 -12.76 4.80 -8.19
N TYR A 23 -11.70 4.01 -8.33
CA TYR A 23 -10.62 3.91 -7.36
C TYR A 23 -9.34 4.46 -7.96
N ASN A 24 -8.62 5.26 -7.17
CA ASN A 24 -7.23 5.59 -7.44
C ASN A 24 -6.34 4.73 -6.56
N ALA A 25 -5.40 4.02 -7.18
CA ALA A 25 -4.58 3.02 -6.53
C ALA A 25 -3.11 3.43 -6.48
N ILE A 26 -2.47 3.20 -5.34
CA ILE A 26 -1.01 3.15 -5.23
C ILE A 26 -0.61 1.69 -5.14
N LEU A 27 0.24 1.24 -6.06
CA LEU A 27 0.82 -0.09 -6.04
C LEU A 27 2.27 -0.02 -5.57
N PHE A 28 2.54 -0.57 -4.39
CA PHE A 28 3.89 -0.80 -3.91
C PHE A 28 4.35 -2.17 -4.41
N LEU A 29 5.21 -2.16 -5.43
CA LEU A 29 5.72 -3.37 -6.02
C LEU A 29 6.56 -4.16 -5.03
N LYS A 30 6.45 -5.48 -5.13
CA LYS A 30 7.29 -6.43 -4.42
C LYS A 30 8.76 -6.12 -4.76
N ASN A 31 9.57 -5.82 -3.75
CA ASN A 31 11.03 -5.72 -3.87
C ASN A 31 11.65 -6.81 -2.97
N ASN A 32 12.97 -6.96 -2.94
CA ASN A 32 13.66 -7.99 -2.13
C ASN A 32 13.37 -7.92 -0.61
N ARG A 33 12.63 -6.90 -0.20
CA ARG A 33 12.44 -6.44 1.17
C ARG A 33 10.99 -6.63 1.65
N ASP A 34 10.03 -6.76 0.74
CA ASP A 34 8.61 -7.14 0.98
C ASP A 34 7.82 -6.31 2.01
N VAL A 35 8.44 -5.28 2.58
CA VAL A 35 7.86 -4.39 3.59
C VAL A 35 7.96 -2.96 3.10
N VAL A 36 6.82 -2.29 3.08
CA VAL A 36 6.69 -0.88 2.69
C VAL A 36 6.87 -0.01 3.94
N LEU A 37 7.86 0.89 3.88
CA LEU A 37 8.22 1.80 4.97
C LEU A 37 7.46 3.13 4.85
N SER A 38 7.36 3.87 5.96
CA SER A 38 6.67 5.17 5.98
C SER A 38 7.29 6.17 5.01
N LYS A 39 8.61 6.13 4.78
CA LYS A 39 9.32 6.98 3.83
C LYS A 39 8.82 6.78 2.39
N ASP A 40 8.47 5.55 2.02
CA ASP A 40 8.01 5.22 0.67
C ASP A 40 6.55 5.62 0.49
N VAL A 41 5.73 5.45 1.54
CA VAL A 41 4.36 6.01 1.60
C VAL A 41 4.38 7.54 1.45
N LYS A 42 5.23 8.26 2.19
CA LYS A 42 5.36 9.73 2.07
C LYS A 42 5.67 10.17 0.64
N LYS A 43 6.61 9.48 -0.02
CA LYS A 43 6.96 9.75 -1.43
C LYS A 43 5.78 9.48 -2.37
N ALA A 44 5.04 8.40 -2.13
CA ALA A 44 3.89 8.04 -2.96
C ALA A 44 2.74 9.04 -2.78
N LEU A 45 2.41 9.42 -1.54
CA LEU A 45 1.37 10.42 -1.22
C LEU A 45 1.67 11.77 -1.88
N LYS A 46 2.93 12.22 -1.86
CA LYS A 46 3.34 13.47 -2.54
C LYS A 46 3.08 13.43 -4.05
N LYS A 47 3.17 12.25 -4.67
CA LYS A 47 2.93 12.06 -6.11
C LYS A 47 1.46 11.80 -6.45
N PHE A 48 0.69 11.28 -5.50
CA PHE A 48 -0.69 10.86 -5.72
C PHE A 48 -1.62 12.04 -6.00
N GLY A 49 -1.34 13.20 -5.39
CA GLY A 49 -2.15 14.40 -5.53
C GLY A 49 -3.54 14.25 -4.90
N ASP A 50 -4.40 15.25 -5.15
CA ASP A 50 -5.76 15.28 -4.62
C ASP A 50 -6.75 14.57 -5.54
N THR A 51 -7.66 13.83 -4.93
CA THR A 51 -8.75 13.16 -5.65
C THR A 51 -9.95 12.95 -4.73
N THR A 52 -11.13 13.01 -5.32
CA THR A 52 -12.43 12.71 -4.69
C THR A 52 -12.77 11.22 -4.77
N ASN A 53 -12.03 10.44 -5.58
CA ASN A 53 -12.24 9.00 -5.71
C ASN A 53 -11.79 8.26 -4.46
N LYS A 54 -12.28 7.02 -4.29
CA LYS A 54 -11.77 6.13 -3.27
C LYS A 54 -10.28 5.84 -3.51
N LYS A 55 -9.52 5.74 -2.42
CA LYS A 55 -8.07 5.56 -2.46
C LYS A 55 -7.72 4.18 -1.93
N ILE A 56 -6.90 3.45 -2.65
CA ILE A 56 -6.45 2.12 -2.25
C ILE A 56 -4.92 2.04 -2.32
N ALA A 57 -4.30 1.45 -1.30
CA ALA A 57 -2.88 1.19 -1.26
C ALA A 57 -2.65 -0.32 -1.22
N LEU A 58 -1.93 -0.83 -2.22
CA LEU A 58 -1.62 -2.24 -2.37
C LEU A 58 -0.15 -2.49 -2.09
N GLY A 59 0.15 -3.44 -1.21
CA GLY A 59 1.53 -3.83 -0.91
C GLY A 59 1.61 -5.24 -0.36
N TYR A 60 2.82 -5.78 -0.26
CA TYR A 60 3.01 -7.11 0.32
C TYR A 60 2.81 -7.07 1.85
N ASN A 61 3.49 -6.16 2.53
CA ASN A 61 3.29 -5.81 3.93
C ASN A 61 3.62 -4.33 4.16
N PHE A 62 3.09 -3.72 5.22
CA PHE A 62 3.34 -2.33 5.60
C PHE A 62 3.79 -2.26 7.05
N THR A 63 4.76 -1.38 7.36
CA THR A 63 5.07 -1.05 8.76
C THR A 63 3.90 -0.35 9.43
N PHE A 64 3.93 -0.33 10.77
CA PHE A 64 2.95 0.40 11.58
C PHE A 64 2.81 1.86 11.15
N GLU A 65 3.93 2.57 11.01
CA GLU A 65 3.98 3.97 10.60
C GLU A 65 3.47 4.18 9.17
N ALA A 66 3.78 3.26 8.26
CA ALA A 66 3.25 3.28 6.90
C ALA A 66 1.73 3.13 6.88
N LYS A 67 1.16 2.19 7.66
CA LYS A 67 -0.29 2.03 7.78
C LYS A 67 -0.96 3.25 8.39
N GLN A 68 -0.35 3.83 9.42
CA GLN A 68 -0.88 5.03 10.07
C GLN A 68 -1.02 6.19 9.06
N LEU A 69 0.02 6.45 8.27
CA LEU A 69 -0.02 7.49 7.23
C LEU A 69 -1.09 7.23 6.17
N LEU A 70 -1.24 5.98 5.72
CA LEU A 70 -2.27 5.62 4.75
C LEU A 70 -3.69 5.84 5.31
N ASN A 71 -3.92 5.44 6.56
CA ASN A 71 -5.21 5.64 7.24
C ASN A 71 -5.53 7.13 7.44
N GLU A 72 -4.56 7.94 7.88
CA GLU A 72 -4.71 9.39 8.00
C GLU A 72 -5.10 10.05 6.67
N ASN A 73 -4.65 9.48 5.54
CA ASN A 73 -4.95 9.94 4.19
C ASN A 73 -6.18 9.24 3.56
N ARG A 74 -6.94 8.48 4.37
CA ARG A 74 -8.17 7.76 3.99
C ARG A 74 -7.97 6.73 2.87
N PHE A 75 -6.83 6.06 2.87
CA PHE A 75 -6.60 4.90 2.00
C PHE A 75 -7.16 3.63 2.62
N GLU A 76 -7.82 2.84 1.80
CA GLU A 76 -8.05 1.42 2.08
C GLU A 76 -6.73 0.66 1.86
N ILE A 77 -6.31 -0.12 2.86
CA ILE A 77 -5.04 -0.85 2.81
C ILE A 77 -5.32 -2.29 2.40
N VAL A 78 -4.72 -2.72 1.29
CA VAL A 78 -4.77 -4.10 0.80
C VAL A 78 -3.38 -4.69 0.87
N LEU A 79 -3.25 -5.76 1.65
CA LEU A 79 -1.98 -6.39 1.98
C LEU A 79 -2.03 -7.90 1.75
N ILE A 80 -0.90 -8.48 1.33
CA ILE A 80 -0.77 -9.94 1.14
C ILE A 80 -0.45 -10.61 2.48
N ARG A 81 0.35 -9.95 3.33
CA ARG A 81 0.74 -10.38 4.66
C ARG A 81 0.62 -9.21 5.64
N ASP A 82 0.36 -9.53 6.90
CA ASP A 82 0.30 -8.56 7.99
C ASP A 82 1.24 -8.98 9.12
N PHE A 83 2.50 -8.59 9.02
CA PHE A 83 3.49 -8.82 10.09
C PHE A 83 3.77 -7.51 10.84
N PRO A 84 4.01 -7.56 12.17
CA PRO A 84 4.11 -6.38 13.03
C PRO A 84 5.48 -5.68 12.92
N TRP A 85 5.80 -5.16 11.74
CA TRP A 85 6.98 -4.34 11.52
C TRP A 85 6.73 -2.89 11.92
N ASN A 86 7.77 -2.23 12.42
CA ASN A 86 7.84 -0.78 12.52
C ASN A 86 9.03 -0.29 11.68
N ASP A 87 9.09 0.99 11.36
CA ASP A 87 10.15 1.51 10.50
C ASP A 87 11.54 1.28 11.13
N ALA A 88 11.67 1.47 12.45
CA ALA A 88 12.93 1.33 13.17
C ALA A 88 13.48 -0.10 13.13
N ASN A 89 12.69 -1.08 13.58
CA ASN A 89 13.11 -2.48 13.65
C ASN A 89 13.41 -3.06 12.27
N TYR A 90 12.71 -2.61 11.24
CA TYR A 90 12.96 -3.03 9.87
C TYR A 90 14.28 -2.45 9.35
N ILE A 91 14.54 -1.17 9.61
CA ILE A 91 15.78 -0.51 9.21
C ILE A 91 16.97 -1.14 9.91
N ASP A 92 16.88 -1.38 11.22
CA ASP A 92 17.98 -1.95 12.01
C ASP A 92 18.40 -3.34 11.50
N ILE A 93 17.43 -4.18 11.11
CA ILE A 93 17.70 -5.54 10.64
C ILE A 93 18.21 -5.55 9.19
N TYR A 94 17.70 -4.68 8.32
CA TYR A 94 17.91 -4.79 6.86
C TYR A 94 18.67 -3.63 6.22
N SER A 95 19.14 -2.65 6.98
CA SER A 95 19.93 -1.51 6.46
C SER A 95 21.37 -1.50 6.95
N ASN A 96 21.78 -2.47 7.77
CA ASN A 96 23.16 -2.67 8.25
C ASN A 96 23.96 -3.73 7.45
N HIS A 97 23.45 -4.16 6.29
CA HIS A 97 24.13 -5.09 5.38
C HIS A 97 24.00 -4.64 3.92
#